data_AF-A0AAU8EYY0-F1
#
_entry.id   AF-A0AAU8EYY0-F1
#
_cell.length_a   1.000
_cell.length_b   1.000
_cell.length_c   1.000
_cell.angle_alpha   90.00
_cell.angle_beta   90.00
_cell.angle_gamma   90.00
#
_symmetry.space_group_name_H-M   'P 1'
#
loop_
_entity.id
_entity.type
_entity.pdbx_description
1 polymer ?
#
loop_
_entity_poly.entity_id
_entity_poly.type
_entity_poly.pdbx_seq_one_letter_code
_entity_poly.pdbx_strand_id
1 'polypeptide(L)'
;MYRRSRPLASFGVGFLARPVGAFVSGHLGDRIGRKSTLILTFLIMSISTAAIGLLPTYQSVGFWAPVLLCVLRLTQGFAVGGEWGGAAIIAVENAPKGRRGFFGAWPQIGVSCGLLLGTGAVAISRAISGDQFIVWGWRLPFLVSVVLAAVGLYIRLNASESPAFLAAKAEAERKQEKQKRRSRSFSKSTAGP
;
A
#
# COMPACT_ATOMS: atom_id res chain seq x y z
N MET A 1 -26.05 -20.19 28.17
CA MET A 1 -25.75 -20.22 26.72
C MET A 1 -25.96 -18.83 26.12
N TYR A 2 -24.93 -17.96 26.11
CA TYR A 2 -25.00 -16.63 25.48
C TYR A 2 -24.20 -16.65 24.17
N ARG A 3 -24.86 -16.23 23.08
CA ARG A 3 -24.52 -16.41 21.67
C ARG A 3 -23.16 -15.78 21.31
N ARG A 4 -22.12 -16.61 21.32
CA ARG A 4 -20.71 -16.29 21.05
C ARG A 4 -20.44 -16.33 19.54
N SER A 5 -20.95 -15.37 18.76
CA SER A 5 -20.83 -15.44 17.28
C SER A 5 -20.83 -14.08 16.56
N ARG A 6 -20.20 -13.04 17.11
CA ARG A 6 -20.06 -11.74 16.41
C ARG A 6 -18.65 -11.25 16.05
N PRO A 7 -17.50 -11.83 16.48
CA PRO A 7 -16.21 -11.33 16.01
C PRO A 7 -15.91 -11.70 14.54
N LEU A 8 -16.38 -12.85 14.05
CA LEU A 8 -15.97 -13.43 12.76
C LEU A 8 -16.34 -12.57 11.55
N ALA A 9 -17.46 -11.85 11.60
CA ALA A 9 -17.90 -10.99 10.49
C ALA A 9 -16.97 -9.79 10.27
N SER A 10 -16.42 -9.18 11.34
CA SER A 10 -15.50 -8.05 11.20
C SER A 10 -14.08 -8.46 10.78
N PHE A 11 -13.67 -9.70 11.09
CA PHE A 11 -12.35 -10.23 10.67
C PHE A 11 -12.36 -10.77 9.21
N GLY A 12 -13.50 -11.27 8.72
CA GLY A 12 -13.60 -11.88 7.38
C GLY A 12 -13.53 -10.88 6.22
N VAL A 13 -14.12 -9.69 6.36
CA VAL A 13 -14.21 -8.74 5.23
C VAL A 13 -12.85 -8.12 4.89
N GLY A 14 -11.98 -7.90 5.90
CA GLY A 14 -10.61 -7.41 5.67
C GLY A 14 -9.72 -8.40 4.90
N PHE A 15 -10.02 -9.70 4.96
CA PHE A 15 -9.29 -10.72 4.22
C PHE A 15 -9.63 -10.71 2.73
N LEU A 16 -10.86 -10.42 2.34
CA LEU A 16 -11.27 -10.28 0.93
C LEU A 16 -10.72 -9.01 0.28
N ALA A 17 -10.50 -7.95 1.06
CA ALA A 17 -9.93 -6.71 0.55
C ALA A 17 -8.51 -6.89 0.02
N ARG A 18 -7.72 -7.82 0.58
CA ARG A 18 -6.32 -8.05 0.19
C ARG A 18 -6.17 -8.62 -1.23
N PRO A 19 -6.84 -9.72 -1.63
CA PRO A 19 -6.82 -10.19 -3.02
C PRO A 19 -7.27 -9.13 -4.02
N VAL A 20 -8.31 -8.37 -3.69
CA VAL A 20 -8.81 -7.28 -4.54
C VAL A 20 -7.76 -6.18 -4.70
N GLY A 21 -7.12 -5.79 -3.60
CA GLY A 21 -6.00 -4.84 -3.61
C GLY A 21 -4.81 -5.30 -4.42
N ALA A 22 -4.43 -6.58 -4.29
CA ALA A 22 -3.36 -7.17 -5.08
C ALA A 22 -3.66 -7.14 -6.58
N PHE A 23 -4.89 -7.49 -6.98
CA PHE A 23 -5.32 -7.46 -8.37
C PHE A 23 -5.34 -6.04 -8.95
N VAL A 24 -5.96 -5.09 -8.24
CA VAL A 24 -6.05 -3.70 -8.71
C VAL A 24 -4.69 -3.05 -8.80
N SER A 25 -3.83 -3.21 -7.79
CA SER A 25 -2.47 -2.65 -7.81
C SER A 25 -1.57 -3.35 -8.82
N GLY A 26 -1.79 -4.62 -9.14
CA GLY A 26 -1.11 -5.27 -10.26
C GLY A 26 -1.44 -4.57 -11.59
N HIS A 27 -2.74 -4.39 -11.86
CA HIS A 27 -3.21 -3.71 -13.06
C HIS A 27 -2.74 -2.24 -13.14
N LEU A 28 -2.80 -1.52 -12.02
CA LEU A 28 -2.34 -0.14 -11.92
C LEU A 28 -0.81 -0.02 -12.10
N GLY A 29 -0.07 -1.00 -11.56
CA GLY A 29 1.39 -1.10 -11.69
C GLY A 29 1.83 -1.25 -13.14
N ASP A 30 1.09 -2.02 -13.93
CA ASP A 30 1.39 -2.23 -15.36
C ASP A 30 1.01 -1.01 -16.22
N ARG A 31 0.00 -0.22 -15.82
CA ARG A 31 -0.45 0.97 -16.57
C ARG A 31 0.27 2.28 -16.20
N ILE A 32 0.45 2.54 -14.91
CA ILE A 32 0.87 3.86 -14.39
C ILE A 32 2.32 3.82 -13.88
N GLY A 33 2.86 2.62 -13.63
CA GLY A 33 4.21 2.44 -13.09
C GLY A 33 4.19 1.79 -11.72
N ARG A 34 5.22 0.96 -11.48
CA ARG A 34 5.34 0.13 -10.29
C ARG A 34 5.67 0.97 -9.06
N LYS A 35 6.56 1.96 -9.18
CA LYS A 35 6.86 2.91 -8.09
C LYS A 35 5.63 3.75 -7.73
N SER A 36 4.97 4.35 -8.74
CA SER A 36 3.79 5.20 -8.53
C SER A 36 2.66 4.45 -7.80
N THR A 37 2.44 3.20 -8.18
CA THR A 37 1.43 2.35 -7.53
C THR A 37 1.80 2.03 -6.08
N LEU A 38 3.08 1.75 -5.80
CA LEU A 38 3.56 1.54 -4.43
C LEU A 38 3.49 2.78 -3.55
N ILE A 39 3.65 3.97 -4.12
CA ILE A 39 3.45 5.24 -3.39
C ILE A 39 1.95 5.41 -3.08
N LEU A 40 1.08 5.16 -4.05
CA LEU A 40 -0.37 5.29 -3.88
C LEU A 40 -0.89 4.34 -2.78
N THR A 41 -0.54 3.06 -2.83
CA THR A 41 -0.97 2.09 -1.81
C THR A 41 -0.46 2.47 -0.43
N PHE A 42 0.81 2.89 -0.34
CA PHE A 42 1.40 3.34 0.91
C PHE A 42 0.66 4.55 1.49
N LEU A 43 0.33 5.55 0.67
CA LEU A 43 -0.44 6.73 1.10
C LEU A 43 -1.83 6.35 1.60
N ILE A 44 -2.56 5.49 0.87
CA ILE A 44 -3.88 5.00 1.29
C ILE A 44 -3.79 4.32 2.66
N MET A 45 -2.78 3.48 2.86
CA MET A 45 -2.53 2.80 4.14
C MET A 45 -2.21 3.80 5.25
N SER A 46 -1.26 4.72 5.02
CA SER A 46 -0.82 5.70 6.02
C SER A 46 -1.93 6.65 6.45
N ILE A 47 -2.70 7.19 5.49
CA ILE A 47 -3.84 8.07 5.78
C ILE A 47 -4.92 7.31 6.57
N SER A 48 -5.23 6.08 6.16
CA SER A 48 -6.20 5.25 6.89
C SER A 48 -5.73 4.95 8.32
N THR A 49 -4.43 4.71 8.52
CA THR A 49 -3.83 4.46 9.83
C THR A 49 -3.93 5.68 10.74
N ALA A 50 -3.61 6.87 10.23
CA ALA A 50 -3.75 8.12 10.97
C ALA A 50 -5.22 8.42 11.32
N ALA A 51 -6.14 8.18 10.37
CA ALA A 51 -7.56 8.37 10.57
C ALA A 51 -8.14 7.46 11.67
N ILE A 52 -7.62 6.24 11.85
CA ILE A 52 -7.99 5.36 12.97
C ILE A 52 -7.64 6.01 14.32
N GLY A 53 -6.50 6.70 14.41
CA GLY A 53 -6.09 7.42 15.62
C GLY A 53 -7.02 8.58 15.97
N LEU A 54 -7.67 9.18 14.96
CA LEU A 54 -8.62 10.28 15.11
C LEU A 54 -10.08 9.83 15.22
N LEU A 55 -10.33 8.51 15.25
CA LEU A 55 -11.69 7.99 15.25
C LEU A 55 -12.46 8.42 16.51
N PRO A 56 -13.67 8.97 16.37
CA PRO A 56 -14.53 9.28 17.51
C PRO A 56 -14.90 8.01 18.28
N THR A 57 -15.13 8.14 19.59
CA THR A 57 -15.52 7.00 20.43
C THR A 57 -16.96 6.58 20.17
N TYR A 58 -17.30 5.36 20.57
CA TYR A 58 -18.68 4.87 20.51
C TYR A 58 -19.66 5.77 21.27
N GLN A 59 -19.21 6.43 22.34
CA GLN A 59 -20.03 7.38 23.09
C GLN A 59 -20.43 8.61 22.27
N SER A 60 -19.57 9.04 21.34
CA SER A 60 -19.83 10.24 20.52
C SER A 60 -20.72 9.96 19.31
N VAL A 61 -20.50 8.85 18.60
CA VAL A 61 -21.15 8.58 17.30
C VAL A 61 -21.90 7.23 17.23
N GLY A 62 -21.97 6.50 18.34
CA GLY A 62 -22.70 5.23 18.44
C GLY A 62 -22.27 4.20 17.41
N PHE A 63 -23.26 3.63 16.71
CA PHE A 63 -23.06 2.59 15.70
C PHE A 63 -22.11 2.97 14.55
N TRP A 64 -21.94 4.26 14.27
CA TRP A 64 -21.03 4.71 13.21
C TRP A 64 -19.55 4.48 13.53
N ALA A 65 -19.16 4.45 14.80
CA ALA A 65 -17.76 4.22 15.20
C ALA A 65 -17.20 2.88 14.66
N PRO A 66 -17.85 1.72 14.92
CA PRO A 66 -17.37 0.45 14.37
C PRO A 66 -17.51 0.35 12.85
N VAL A 67 -18.48 1.04 12.23
CA VAL A 67 -18.62 1.07 10.76
C VAL A 67 -17.45 1.80 10.11
N LEU A 68 -17.12 3.00 10.60
CA LEU A 68 -15.98 3.79 10.11
C LEU A 68 -14.67 3.02 10.31
N LEU A 69 -14.48 2.42 11.49
CA LEU A 69 -13.33 1.56 11.74
C LEU A 69 -13.25 0.39 10.76
N CYS A 70 -14.40 -0.25 10.46
CA CYS A 70 -14.46 -1.33 9.49
C CYS A 70 -14.02 -0.84 8.10
N VAL A 71 -14.57 0.28 7.62
CA VAL A 71 -14.19 0.88 6.33
C VAL A 71 -12.68 1.18 6.28
N LEU A 72 -12.12 1.80 7.32
CA LEU A 72 -10.69 2.09 7.41
C LEU A 72 -9.84 0.80 7.41
N ARG A 73 -10.33 -0.28 8.02
CA ARG A 73 -9.66 -1.59 7.99
C ARG A 73 -9.73 -2.24 6.61
N LEU A 74 -10.81 -2.07 5.87
CA LEU A 74 -10.93 -2.54 4.49
C LEU A 74 -9.99 -1.78 3.56
N THR A 75 -9.91 -0.46 3.68
CA THR A 75 -8.98 0.36 2.89
C THR A 75 -7.53 0.02 3.20
N GLN A 76 -7.17 -0.19 4.48
CA GLN A 76 -5.85 -0.70 4.84
C GLN A 76 -5.58 -2.10 4.27
N GLY A 77 -6.54 -3.02 4.35
CA GLY A 77 -6.41 -4.37 3.80
C GLY A 77 -6.17 -4.38 2.29
N PHE A 78 -6.91 -3.55 1.56
CA PHE A 78 -6.71 -3.30 0.14
C PHE A 78 -5.32 -2.76 -0.17
N ALA A 79 -4.89 -1.72 0.55
CA ALA A 79 -3.58 -1.11 0.35
C ALA A 79 -2.43 -2.11 0.59
N VAL A 80 -2.49 -2.87 1.69
CA VAL A 80 -1.48 -3.88 2.03
C VAL A 80 -1.38 -4.97 0.96
N GLY A 81 -2.52 -5.43 0.42
CA GLY A 81 -2.54 -6.45 -0.63
C GLY A 81 -1.81 -6.00 -1.88
N GLY A 82 -2.00 -4.74 -2.29
CA GLY A 82 -1.29 -4.17 -3.43
C GLY A 82 0.19 -3.87 -3.17
N GLU A 83 0.52 -3.43 -1.95
CA GLU A 83 1.87 -3.02 -1.59
C GLU A 83 2.83 -4.21 -1.46
N TRP A 84 2.38 -5.31 -0.86
CA TRP A 84 3.22 -6.49 -0.64
C TRP A 84 3.63 -7.17 -1.96
N GLY A 85 2.68 -7.32 -2.89
CA GLY A 85 2.95 -7.89 -4.21
C GLY A 85 3.93 -7.04 -5.04
N GLY A 86 3.73 -5.72 -5.07
CA GLY A 86 4.63 -4.81 -5.79
C GLY A 86 6.04 -4.76 -5.20
N ALA A 87 6.16 -4.69 -3.87
CA ALA A 87 7.44 -4.59 -3.18
C ALA A 87 8.29 -5.87 -3.36
N ALA A 88 7.66 -7.04 -3.26
CA ALA A 88 8.35 -8.32 -3.48
C ALA A 88 8.89 -8.43 -4.92
N ILE A 89 8.10 -8.03 -5.92
CA ILE A 89 8.54 -8.11 -7.31
C ILE A 89 9.66 -7.10 -7.58
N ILE A 90 9.54 -5.85 -7.13
CA ILE A 90 10.60 -4.85 -7.31
C ILE A 90 11.90 -5.30 -6.62
N ALA A 91 11.82 -5.88 -5.42
CA ALA A 91 13.00 -6.36 -4.71
C ALA A 91 13.72 -7.48 -5.48
N VAL A 92 12.96 -8.39 -6.10
CA VAL A 92 13.51 -9.51 -6.87
C VAL A 92 14.00 -9.07 -8.26
N GLU A 93 13.30 -8.14 -8.92
CA GLU A 93 13.68 -7.59 -10.22
C GLU A 93 14.99 -6.80 -10.18
N ASN A 94 15.21 -6.06 -9.09
CA ASN A 94 16.43 -5.28 -8.87
C ASN A 94 17.57 -6.09 -8.24
N ALA A 95 17.35 -7.37 -7.90
CA ALA A 95 18.35 -8.18 -7.24
C ALA A 95 19.46 -8.62 -8.20
N PRO A 96 20.74 -8.63 -7.75
CA PRO A 96 21.85 -9.23 -8.49
C PRO A 96 21.59 -10.70 -8.84
N LYS A 97 22.13 -11.16 -9.97
CA LYS A 97 22.05 -12.58 -10.39
C LYS A 97 22.51 -13.50 -9.26
N GLY A 98 21.72 -14.52 -8.94
CA GLY A 98 22.01 -15.49 -7.86
C GLY A 98 21.62 -15.04 -6.44
N ARG A 99 21.19 -13.79 -6.22
CA ARG A 99 20.82 -13.27 -4.88
C ARG A 99 19.33 -12.94 -4.71
N ARG A 100 18.49 -13.38 -5.64
CA ARG A 100 17.04 -13.10 -5.63
C ARG A 100 16.33 -13.53 -4.35
N GLY A 101 16.70 -14.68 -3.78
CA GLY A 101 16.11 -15.16 -2.52
C GLY A 101 16.44 -14.26 -1.32
N PHE A 102 17.66 -13.74 -1.26
CA PHE A 102 18.09 -12.84 -0.17
C PHE A 102 17.36 -11.50 -0.23
N PHE A 103 17.33 -10.85 -1.39
CA PHE A 103 16.62 -9.57 -1.57
C PHE A 103 15.10 -9.74 -1.52
N GLY A 104 14.56 -10.88 -1.96
CA GLY A 104 13.14 -11.21 -1.83
C GLY A 104 12.67 -11.45 -0.39
N ALA A 105 13.59 -11.76 0.54
CA ALA A 105 13.28 -11.93 1.96
C ALA A 105 13.17 -10.60 2.74
N TRP A 106 13.76 -9.51 2.23
CA TRP A 106 13.73 -8.19 2.87
C TRP A 106 12.31 -7.64 3.12
N PRO A 107 11.36 -7.74 2.18
CA PRO A 107 9.96 -7.39 2.46
C PRO A 107 9.38 -8.13 3.66
N GLN A 108 9.67 -9.42 3.83
CA GLN A 108 9.17 -10.22 4.97
C GLN A 108 9.82 -9.81 6.29
N ILE A 109 11.11 -9.52 6.28
CA ILE A 109 11.80 -9.02 7.47
C ILE A 109 11.26 -7.64 7.85
N GLY A 110 10.96 -6.79 6.87
CA GLY A 110 10.29 -5.51 7.08
C GLY A 110 8.94 -5.66 7.79
N VAL A 111 8.12 -6.64 7.41
CA VAL A 111 6.84 -6.93 8.09
C VAL A 111 7.05 -7.31 9.55
N SER A 112 7.99 -8.22 9.84
CA SER A 112 8.29 -8.65 11.20
C SER A 112 8.84 -7.51 12.07
N CYS A 113 9.78 -6.73 11.53
CA CYS A 113 10.32 -5.55 12.22
C CYS A 113 9.23 -4.50 12.48
N GLY A 114 8.36 -4.24 11.49
CA GLY A 114 7.24 -3.32 11.64
C GLY A 114 6.25 -3.77 12.72
N LEU A 115 5.97 -5.08 12.82
CA LEU A 115 5.13 -5.64 13.86
C LEU A 115 5.75 -5.47 15.26
N LEU A 116 7.06 -5.71 15.39
CA LEU A 116 7.79 -5.49 16.63
C LEU A 116 7.76 -4.02 17.05
N LEU A 117 8.04 -3.11 16.13
CA LEU A 117 7.98 -1.66 16.38
C LEU A 117 6.56 -1.20 16.76
N GLY A 118 5.54 -1.70 16.07
CA GLY A 118 4.14 -1.40 16.39
C GLY A 118 3.74 -1.90 17.78
N THR A 119 4.17 -3.11 18.14
CA THR A 119 3.93 -3.69 19.47
C THR A 119 4.66 -2.89 20.55
N GLY A 120 5.92 -2.52 20.31
CA GLY A 120 6.71 -1.66 21.20
C GLY A 120 6.07 -0.28 21.39
N ALA A 121 5.58 0.34 20.31
CA ALA A 121 4.90 1.64 20.39
C ALA A 121 3.62 1.56 21.24
N VAL A 122 2.84 0.47 21.14
CA VAL A 122 1.68 0.22 22.00
C VAL A 122 2.10 0.04 23.46
N ALA A 123 3.17 -0.73 23.72
CA ALA A 123 3.70 -0.94 25.06
C ALA A 123 4.16 0.38 25.72
N ILE A 124 4.88 1.21 24.97
CA ILE A 124 5.32 2.55 25.41
C ILE A 124 4.10 3.44 25.68
N SER A 125 3.14 3.49 24.75
CA SER A 125 1.90 4.25 24.93
C SER A 125 1.17 3.83 26.21
N ARG A 126 1.06 2.52 26.48
CA ARG A 126 0.44 1.99 27.69
C ARG A 126 1.21 2.38 28.96
N ALA A 127 2.55 2.34 28.92
CA ALA A 127 3.38 2.75 30.05
C ALA A 127 3.22 4.24 30.38
N ILE A 128 3.07 5.10 29.36
CA ILE A 128 2.88 6.55 29.54
C ILE A 128 1.47 6.88 30.04
N SER A 129 0.45 6.19 29.50
CA SER A 129 -0.96 6.55 29.75
C SER A 129 -1.60 5.81 30.94
N GLY A 130 -0.99 4.72 31.43
CA GLY A 130 -1.51 3.95 32.57
C GLY A 130 -2.97 3.53 32.36
N ASP A 131 -3.82 3.84 33.35
CA ASP A 131 -5.26 3.51 33.32
C ASP A 131 -6.03 4.25 32.21
N GLN A 132 -5.47 5.35 31.70
CA GLN A 132 -6.07 6.13 30.62
C GLN A 132 -5.78 5.55 29.23
N PHE A 133 -5.09 4.41 29.15
CA PHE A 133 -4.76 3.77 27.87
C PHE A 133 -6.00 3.49 27.01
N ILE A 134 -7.09 2.98 27.61
CA ILE A 134 -8.34 2.67 26.90
C ILE A 134 -9.14 3.92 26.53
N VAL A 135 -8.94 5.03 27.26
CA VAL A 135 -9.63 6.29 27.01
C VAL A 135 -9.01 7.03 25.83
N TRP A 136 -7.68 7.21 25.86
CA TRP A 136 -6.97 7.98 24.83
C TRP A 136 -5.60 7.42 24.45
N GLY A 137 -4.91 6.71 25.36
CA GLY A 137 -3.53 6.27 25.11
C GLY A 137 -3.38 5.40 23.86
N TRP A 138 -4.37 4.54 23.57
CA TRP A 138 -4.39 3.69 22.38
C TRP A 138 -4.30 4.46 21.05
N ARG A 139 -4.61 5.77 21.03
CA ARG A 139 -4.49 6.63 19.83
C ARG A 139 -3.05 7.01 19.50
N LEU A 140 -2.17 7.10 20.51
CA LEU A 140 -0.79 7.57 20.36
C LEU A 140 -0.01 6.82 19.25
N PRO A 141 0.02 5.47 19.21
CA PRO A 141 0.78 4.75 18.20
C PRO A 141 0.30 5.06 16.77
N PHE A 142 -1.00 5.29 16.57
CA PHE A 142 -1.57 5.64 15.26
C PHE A 142 -1.16 7.06 14.84
N LEU A 143 -1.16 8.02 15.77
CA LEU A 143 -0.76 9.40 15.45
C LEU A 143 0.75 9.51 15.21
N VAL A 144 1.57 8.81 16.01
CA VAL A 144 3.02 8.73 15.81
C VAL A 144 3.37 8.09 14.45
N SER A 145 2.51 7.18 13.95
CA SER A 145 2.72 6.57 12.64
C SER A 145 2.74 7.58 11.49
N VAL A 146 2.22 8.80 11.66
CA VAL A 146 2.29 9.88 10.65
C VAL A 146 3.74 10.28 10.38
N VAL A 147 4.58 10.33 11.41
CA VAL A 147 6.02 10.65 11.25
C VAL A 147 6.72 9.53 10.46
N LEU A 148 6.44 8.27 10.82
CA LEU A 148 6.96 7.12 10.09
C LEU A 148 6.46 7.08 8.64
N ALA A 149 5.21 7.47 8.41
CA ALA A 149 4.63 7.58 7.08
C ALA A 149 5.35 8.66 6.26
N ALA A 150 5.66 9.82 6.84
CA ALA A 150 6.40 10.88 6.15
C ALA A 150 7.82 10.42 5.76
N VAL A 151 8.52 9.74 6.66
CA VAL A 151 9.85 9.16 6.37
C VAL A 151 9.74 8.09 5.27
N GLY A 152 8.77 7.18 5.37
CA GLY A 152 8.55 6.15 4.36
C GLY A 152 8.18 6.72 2.99
N LEU A 153 7.38 7.79 2.95
CA LEU A 153 7.03 8.50 1.73
C LEU A 153 8.28 9.16 1.11
N TYR A 154 9.10 9.84 1.92
CA TYR A 154 10.35 10.43 1.46
C TYR A 154 11.27 9.39 0.82
N ILE A 155 11.44 8.22 1.45
CA ILE A 155 12.24 7.12 0.90
C ILE A 155 11.65 6.64 -0.43
N ARG A 156 10.33 6.45 -0.52
CA ARG A 156 9.67 5.99 -1.74
C ARG A 156 9.75 6.99 -2.89
N LEU A 157 9.67 8.28 -2.60
CA LEU A 157 9.81 9.34 -3.61
C LEU A 157 11.21 9.34 -4.22
N ASN A 158 12.24 9.02 -3.44
CA ASN A 158 13.64 8.95 -3.89
C ASN A 158 14.04 7.61 -4.53
N ALA A 159 13.18 6.59 -4.49
CA ALA A 159 13.47 5.30 -5.14
C ALA A 159 13.40 5.40 -6.67
N SER A 160 14.24 4.64 -7.39
CA SER A 160 14.20 4.53 -8.85
C SER A 160 13.04 3.63 -9.33
N GLU A 161 12.55 3.88 -10.55
CA GLU A 161 11.57 3.00 -11.21
C GLU A 161 12.19 1.64 -11.57
N SER A 162 11.35 0.61 -11.71
CA SER A 162 11.83 -0.73 -12.08
C SER A 162 12.46 -0.72 -13.49
N PRO A 163 13.65 -1.32 -13.70
CA PRO A 163 14.27 -1.46 -15.02
C PRO A 163 13.34 -2.12 -16.05
N ALA A 164 12.52 -3.08 -15.61
CA ALA A 164 11.55 -3.74 -16.47
C ALA A 164 10.45 -2.79 -16.95
N PHE A 165 9.99 -1.88 -16.08
CA PHE A 165 9.00 -0.86 -16.45
C PHE A 165 9.60 0.17 -17.42
N LEU A 166 10.84 0.61 -17.17
CA LEU A 166 11.55 1.53 -18.07
C LEU A 166 11.76 0.92 -19.47
N ALA A 167 12.12 -0.37 -19.54
CA ALA A 167 12.27 -1.09 -20.80
C ALA A 167 10.95 -1.22 -21.57
N ALA A 168 9.86 -1.60 -20.88
CA ALA A 168 8.53 -1.71 -21.48
C ALA A 168 8.02 -0.36 -22.03
N LYS A 169 8.24 0.74 -21.29
CA LYS A 169 7.90 2.10 -21.72
C LYS A 169 8.66 2.49 -22.99
N ALA A 170 9.97 2.25 -23.03
CA ALA A 170 10.79 2.55 -24.20
C ALA A 170 10.37 1.74 -25.44
N GLU A 171 9.96 0.48 -25.27
CA GLU A 171 9.45 -0.33 -26.39
C GLU A 171 8.10 0.18 -26.91
N ALA A 172 7.19 0.58 -26.01
CA ALA A 172 5.91 1.17 -26.38
C ALA A 172 6.09 2.49 -27.17
N GLU A 173 7.00 3.36 -26.74
CA GLU A 173 7.36 4.60 -27.44
C GLU A 173 7.92 4.31 -28.84
N ARG A 174 8.82 3.32 -28.97
CA ARG A 174 9.35 2.89 -30.28
C ARG A 174 8.26 2.35 -31.21
N LYS A 175 7.29 1.58 -30.70
CA LYS A 175 6.15 1.07 -31.49
C LYS A 175 5.25 2.21 -31.98
N GLN A 176 4.95 3.17 -31.11
CA GLN A 176 4.18 4.37 -31.49
C GLN A 176 4.92 5.21 -32.53
N GLU A 177 6.23 5.42 -32.39
CA GLU A 177 7.01 6.18 -33.37
C GLU A 177 7.02 5.49 -34.74
N LYS A 178 7.19 4.17 -34.77
CA LYS A 178 7.10 3.37 -36.02
C LYS A 178 5.73 3.49 -36.68
N GLN A 179 4.65 3.44 -35.89
CA GLN A 179 3.28 3.55 -36.40
C GLN A 179 2.97 4.96 -36.92
N LYS A 180 3.45 5.99 -36.22
CA LYS A 180 3.34 7.40 -36.64
C LYS A 180 4.13 7.65 -37.93
N ARG A 181 5.36 7.12 -38.04
CA ARG A 181 6.18 7.14 -39.27
C ARG A 181 5.49 6.42 -40.44
N ARG A 182 4.91 5.23 -40.21
CA ARG A 182 4.13 4.51 -41.23
C ARG A 182 2.92 5.31 -41.71
N SER A 183 2.14 5.91 -40.80
CA SER A 183 0.98 6.73 -41.19
C SER A 183 1.38 7.98 -41.98
N ARG A 184 2.50 8.64 -41.63
CA ARG A 184 3.04 9.79 -42.35
C ARG A 184 3.56 9.44 -43.74
N SER A 185 4.21 8.28 -43.87
CA SER A 185 4.65 7.74 -45.17
C SER A 185 3.44 7.45 -46.08
N PHE A 186 2.41 6.81 -45.52
CA PHE A 186 1.19 6.48 -46.27
C PHE A 186 0.40 7.73 -46.69
N SER A 187 0.31 8.74 -45.82
CA SER A 187 -0.33 10.02 -46.14
C SER A 187 0.44 10.81 -47.21
N LYS A 188 1.78 10.82 -47.19
CA LYS A 188 2.58 11.42 -48.26
C LYS A 188 2.45 10.69 -49.61
N SER A 189 2.27 9.37 -49.60
CA SER A 189 2.09 8.56 -50.81
C SER A 189 0.69 8.69 -51.44
N THR A 190 -0.30 9.15 -50.69
CA THR A 190 -1.70 9.32 -51.15
C THR A 190 -2.04 10.79 -51.46
N ALA A 191 -1.19 11.72 -51.05
CA ALA A 191 -1.40 13.17 -51.20
C ALA A 191 -0.60 13.80 -52.36
N GLY A 192 -0.38 13.08 -53.46
CA GLY A 192 0.09 13.77 -54.66
C GLY A 192 -0.07 12.99 -55.96
N PRO A 193 -0.01 13.69 -57.10
CA PRO A 193 -0.35 15.11 -57.33
C PRO A 193 -1.87 15.34 -57.49
#